data_AF-A0A563VWQ3-F1
#
_entry.id   AF-A0A563VWQ3-F1
#
_cell.length_a   1.000
_cell.length_b   1.000
_cell.length_c   1.000
_cell.angle_alpha   90.00
_cell.angle_beta   90.00
_cell.angle_gamma   90.00
#
_symmetry.space_group_name_H-M   'P 1'
#
loop_
_entity.id
_entity.type
_entity.pdbx_description
1 polymer ?
#
loop_
_entity_poly.entity_id
_entity_poly.type
_entity_poly.pdbx_seq_one_letter_code
_entity_poly.pdbx_strand_id
1 'polypeptide(L)'
;MPHAIARIAKLKSGNIASSEQHTKRVRSVPNADPKINNIRFIGQPETSNSPNLETLVRQRIGEQTIRKNAVLCVEMLLTASPEYFRPDEPSKAGYYQPQRLEDFKGAVHQWLDEEYGDRIIRAELHLDEATPHIHAYLVPLDERGKLNCRGLFGGREKLSKFQDSYAIALAPLGLERGIKGSRAKHTSVKQYYAAVNKSPDLTLDKQTIQHQLADRQRAIKETKVLKLTAKSLAQDKEVLQQRLRDLETQIYRQNKQLQNWKTKYTELAKKVRDFPLEKVAYELGLDPDPKDQHKWQNEHHIINITGSKFYDWKHMKGGGGAIDLVMHLNECDFKQAVTWLHDRFGEGATIEAVSYKTREIIQEKPVLKFTPPVLNESLWQGVKKYLTRSRKLPSGLVDSLHEQGLIYADEKQNAVFIRRSLYESKTTGATLRGTAGADNTFKGLAPGTKRSEGWFYFPQGGQSSDPIQRAVLVESPIDALSFAVLDRNDSRRTIYISTDGAGQVPHEFLRQPKDVVVAVDNDEPGNLMAQKMLSQLPNAVRKTPKANDWNEELVNRFNWSSKSLSQSIKRQPQQERKLDGGLSL
;
A
#
# COMPACT_ATOMS: atom_id res chain seq x y z
N MET A 1 -14.34 2.85 -7.43
CA MET A 1 -14.83 1.59 -7.98
C MET A 1 -16.31 1.48 -7.66
N PRO A 2 -17.15 0.99 -8.59
CA PRO A 2 -18.55 0.77 -8.30
C PRO A 2 -18.72 -0.41 -7.33
N HIS A 3 -19.62 -0.28 -6.37
CA HIS A 3 -19.88 -1.30 -5.34
C HIS A 3 -21.20 -2.01 -5.56
N ALA A 4 -21.24 -3.29 -5.20
CA ALA A 4 -22.45 -4.06 -4.98
C ALA A 4 -23.10 -3.63 -3.65
N ILE A 5 -24.40 -3.33 -3.67
CA ILE A 5 -25.17 -2.83 -2.53
C ILE A 5 -26.37 -3.76 -2.31
N ALA A 6 -26.32 -4.55 -1.23
CA ALA A 6 -27.45 -5.35 -0.80
C ALA A 6 -27.89 -4.97 0.61
N ARG A 7 -29.18 -5.13 0.90
CA ARG A 7 -29.76 -4.92 2.23
C ARG A 7 -30.97 -5.81 2.38
N ILE A 8 -31.25 -6.21 3.62
CA ILE A 8 -32.51 -6.87 3.96
C ILE A 8 -33.38 -6.03 4.90
N ALA A 9 -34.70 -6.15 4.75
CA ALA A 9 -35.71 -5.70 5.70
C ALA A 9 -36.59 -6.89 6.11
N LYS A 10 -36.89 -7.02 7.40
CA LYS A 10 -37.68 -8.12 7.95
C LYS A 10 -39.14 -7.71 8.00
N LEU A 11 -40.00 -8.41 7.28
CA LEU A 11 -41.43 -8.15 7.19
C LEU A 11 -42.23 -9.11 8.07
N LYS A 12 -43.00 -8.55 8.99
CA LYS A 12 -44.03 -9.26 9.79
C LYS A 12 -45.40 -9.05 9.12
N SER A 13 -46.45 -9.72 9.61
CA SER A 13 -47.81 -9.68 9.01
C SER A 13 -48.29 -8.27 8.61
N GLY A 14 -48.16 -7.27 9.49
CA GLY A 14 -48.61 -5.89 9.18
C GLY A 14 -47.70 -5.08 8.25
N ASN A 15 -46.49 -5.56 7.92
CA ASN A 15 -45.52 -4.81 7.11
C ASN A 15 -45.51 -5.25 5.63
N ILE A 16 -46.02 -6.45 5.31
CA ILE A 16 -45.98 -7.01 3.95
C ILE A 16 -46.85 -6.20 3.00
N ALA A 17 -48.10 -5.93 3.37
CA ALA A 17 -49.01 -5.13 2.56
C ALA A 17 -48.50 -3.69 2.35
N SER A 18 -47.87 -3.10 3.37
CA SER A 18 -47.27 -1.77 3.23
C SER A 18 -46.03 -1.76 2.32
N SER A 19 -45.25 -2.84 2.31
CA SER A 19 -44.12 -3.01 1.38
C SER A 19 -44.64 -3.16 -0.04
N GLU A 20 -45.62 -4.02 -0.25
CA GLU A 20 -46.22 -4.25 -1.56
C GLU A 20 -46.86 -2.98 -2.13
N GLN A 21 -47.59 -2.20 -1.33
CA GLN A 21 -48.15 -0.92 -1.77
C GLN A 21 -47.08 0.10 -2.20
N HIS A 22 -45.89 0.06 -1.59
CA HIS A 22 -44.77 0.93 -1.96
C HIS A 22 -44.12 0.46 -3.27
N THR A 23 -43.91 -0.84 -3.42
CA THR A 23 -43.35 -1.46 -4.64
C THR A 23 -44.30 -1.32 -5.84
N LYS A 24 -45.62 -1.51 -5.63
CA LYS A 24 -46.67 -1.36 -6.65
C LYS A 24 -47.08 0.09 -6.92
N ARG A 25 -46.44 1.08 -6.29
CA ARG A 25 -46.75 2.51 -6.45
C ARG A 25 -48.21 2.91 -6.19
N VAL A 26 -48.92 2.14 -5.36
CA VAL A 26 -50.30 2.46 -4.91
C VAL A 26 -50.31 3.70 -4.01
N ARG A 27 -49.15 4.05 -3.43
CA ARG A 27 -48.89 5.35 -2.79
C ARG A 27 -47.94 6.18 -3.66
N SER A 28 -48.22 7.48 -3.79
CA SER A 28 -47.34 8.43 -4.50
C SER A 28 -45.95 8.45 -3.85
N VAL A 29 -44.93 8.10 -4.64
CA VAL A 29 -43.51 8.21 -4.27
C VAL A 29 -42.95 9.43 -5.00
N PRO A 30 -42.54 10.51 -4.29
CA PRO A 30 -42.18 11.79 -4.92
C PRO A 30 -41.05 11.76 -5.96
N ASN A 31 -40.24 10.69 -5.97
CA ASN A 31 -39.06 10.57 -6.85
C ASN A 31 -39.21 9.44 -7.89
N ALA A 32 -40.40 8.87 -8.04
CA ALA A 32 -40.68 7.85 -9.05
C ALA A 32 -41.31 8.49 -10.30
N ASP A 33 -40.81 8.16 -11.49
CA ASP A 33 -41.43 8.56 -12.76
C ASP A 33 -42.54 7.56 -13.14
N PRO A 34 -43.82 7.97 -13.08
CA PRO A 34 -44.95 7.07 -13.34
C PRO A 34 -45.03 6.59 -14.80
N LYS A 35 -44.22 7.13 -15.71
CA LYS A 35 -44.18 6.71 -17.12
C LYS A 35 -43.25 5.52 -17.36
N ILE A 36 -42.40 5.18 -16.39
CA ILE A 36 -41.43 4.08 -16.50
C ILE A 36 -42.02 2.83 -15.83
N ASN A 37 -42.05 1.73 -16.57
CA ASN A 37 -42.55 0.45 -16.06
C ASN A 37 -41.43 -0.35 -15.39
N ASN A 38 -41.74 -0.94 -14.24
CA ASN A 38 -40.88 -1.87 -13.52
C ASN A 38 -40.98 -3.28 -14.13
N ILE A 39 -39.91 -4.06 -14.01
CA ILE A 39 -39.79 -5.37 -14.65
C ILE A 39 -39.82 -6.46 -13.59
N ARG A 40 -40.89 -7.27 -13.55
CA ARG A 40 -40.93 -8.50 -12.75
C ARG A 40 -40.24 -9.62 -13.52
N PHE A 41 -39.21 -10.23 -12.92
CA PHE A 41 -38.44 -11.30 -13.54
C PHE A 41 -38.46 -12.62 -12.74
N ILE A 42 -38.88 -12.60 -11.47
CA ILE A 42 -39.25 -13.81 -10.72
C ILE A 42 -40.67 -13.65 -10.19
N GLY A 43 -41.48 -14.70 -10.33
CA GLY A 43 -42.90 -14.75 -9.94
C GLY A 43 -43.86 -14.48 -11.10
N GLN A 44 -45.14 -14.74 -10.89
CA GLN A 44 -46.16 -14.58 -11.93
C GLN A 44 -46.28 -13.12 -12.40
N PRO A 45 -46.47 -12.84 -13.70
CA PRO A 45 -46.78 -11.51 -14.21
C PRO A 45 -48.02 -10.92 -13.53
N GLU A 46 -48.08 -9.60 -13.44
CA GLU A 46 -49.20 -8.91 -12.81
C GLU A 46 -50.41 -8.90 -13.76
N THR A 47 -51.51 -9.50 -13.31
CA THR A 47 -52.82 -9.50 -13.96
C THR A 47 -53.86 -9.01 -12.96
N SER A 48 -55.06 -8.65 -13.44
CA SER A 48 -56.17 -8.20 -12.57
C SER A 48 -56.54 -9.18 -11.46
N ASN A 49 -56.17 -10.46 -11.60
CA ASN A 49 -56.44 -11.54 -10.65
C ASN A 49 -55.19 -12.04 -9.91
N SER A 50 -54.03 -11.37 -10.03
CA SER A 50 -52.82 -11.81 -9.32
C SER A 50 -53.00 -11.72 -7.80
N PRO A 51 -52.66 -12.78 -7.05
CA PRO A 51 -52.69 -12.72 -5.59
C PRO A 51 -51.73 -11.65 -5.06
N ASN A 52 -52.14 -11.00 -3.98
CA ASN A 52 -51.28 -10.07 -3.26
C ASN A 52 -50.07 -10.80 -2.64
N LEU A 53 -49.03 -10.04 -2.29
CA LEU A 53 -47.79 -10.58 -1.76
C LEU A 53 -48.02 -11.34 -0.46
N GLU A 54 -48.93 -10.88 0.39
CA GLU A 54 -49.24 -11.58 1.64
C GLU A 54 -49.82 -12.97 1.38
N THR A 55 -50.72 -13.11 0.40
CA THR A 55 -51.28 -14.39 -0.03
C THR A 55 -50.19 -15.31 -0.55
N LEU A 56 -49.28 -14.80 -1.41
CA LEU A 56 -48.15 -15.59 -1.91
C LEU A 56 -47.22 -16.06 -0.79
N VAL A 57 -46.89 -15.17 0.15
CA VAL A 57 -46.09 -15.52 1.34
C VAL A 57 -46.78 -16.60 2.15
N ARG A 58 -48.09 -16.49 2.40
CA ARG A 58 -48.85 -17.48 3.17
C ARG A 58 -48.94 -18.83 2.47
N GLN A 59 -49.19 -18.84 1.16
CA GLN A 59 -49.18 -20.04 0.34
C GLN A 59 -47.83 -20.75 0.42
N ARG A 60 -46.72 -20.00 0.33
CA ARG A 60 -45.36 -20.55 0.42
C ARG A 60 -45.01 -21.09 1.81
N ILE A 61 -45.52 -20.47 2.88
CA ILE A 61 -45.34 -20.93 4.27
C ILE A 61 -46.10 -22.24 4.52
N GLY A 62 -47.27 -22.40 3.89
CA GLY A 62 -48.14 -23.56 4.08
C GLY A 62 -48.79 -23.63 5.46
N GLU A 63 -49.29 -24.81 5.81
CA GLU A 63 -49.99 -25.07 7.06
C GLU A 63 -49.00 -25.29 8.21
N GLN A 64 -48.68 -24.21 8.94
CA GLN A 64 -47.91 -24.28 10.18
C GLN A 64 -48.33 -23.21 11.17
N THR A 65 -48.17 -23.50 12.46
CA THR A 65 -48.44 -22.52 13.53
C THR A 65 -47.41 -21.39 13.50
N ILE A 66 -47.87 -20.17 13.28
CA ILE A 66 -47.02 -18.98 13.16
C ILE A 66 -47.10 -18.17 14.47
N ARG A 67 -45.95 -17.94 15.12
CA ARG A 67 -45.90 -17.03 16.28
C ARG A 67 -46.23 -15.58 15.87
N LYS A 68 -46.89 -14.83 16.76
CA LYS A 68 -47.30 -13.42 16.52
C LYS A 68 -46.20 -12.49 16.01
N ASN A 69 -44.95 -12.69 16.47
CA ASN A 69 -43.79 -11.87 16.10
C ASN A 69 -42.89 -12.52 15.03
N ALA A 70 -43.38 -13.52 14.30
CA ALA A 70 -42.62 -14.17 13.23
C ALA A 70 -42.30 -13.19 12.11
N VAL A 71 -41.09 -13.31 11.57
CA VAL A 71 -40.73 -12.70 10.29
C VAL A 71 -41.24 -13.65 9.22
N LEU A 72 -42.23 -13.22 8.45
CA LEU A 72 -42.90 -14.04 7.45
C LEU A 72 -42.22 -13.91 6.09
N CYS A 73 -41.65 -12.74 5.81
CA CYS A 73 -40.97 -12.43 4.57
C CYS A 73 -39.75 -11.55 4.85
N VAL A 74 -38.73 -11.66 4.01
CA VAL A 74 -37.55 -10.81 3.98
C VAL A 74 -37.53 -10.11 2.64
N GLU A 75 -37.58 -8.79 2.67
CA GLU A 75 -37.39 -7.96 1.48
C GLU A 75 -35.90 -7.68 1.32
N MET A 76 -35.34 -8.02 0.17
CA MET A 76 -33.99 -7.70 -0.23
C MET A 76 -34.01 -6.51 -1.17
N LEU A 77 -33.30 -5.44 -0.82
CA LEU A 77 -32.94 -4.35 -1.72
C LEU A 77 -31.58 -4.69 -2.32
N LEU A 78 -31.53 -4.88 -3.64
CA LEU A 78 -30.33 -5.29 -4.37
C LEU A 78 -30.05 -4.25 -5.46
N THR A 79 -28.90 -3.60 -5.42
CA THR A 79 -28.52 -2.55 -6.38
C THR A 79 -27.01 -2.46 -6.51
N ALA A 80 -26.55 -1.62 -7.42
CA ALA A 80 -25.15 -1.27 -7.61
C ALA A 80 -24.98 0.25 -7.56
N SER A 81 -23.74 0.69 -7.44
CA SER A 81 -23.45 2.13 -7.46
C SER A 81 -23.80 2.74 -8.83
N PRO A 82 -24.28 4.00 -8.89
CA PRO A 82 -24.59 4.69 -10.14
C PRO A 82 -23.54 4.56 -11.24
N GLU A 83 -22.26 4.60 -10.86
CA GLU A 83 -21.11 4.52 -11.76
C GLU A 83 -21.06 3.20 -12.53
N TYR A 84 -21.71 2.14 -12.05
CA TYR A 84 -21.88 0.92 -12.81
C TYR A 84 -22.89 1.10 -13.94
N PHE A 85 -24.11 1.56 -13.62
CA PHE A 85 -25.18 1.66 -14.61
C PHE A 85 -24.93 2.74 -15.66
N ARG A 86 -24.20 3.80 -15.31
CA ARG A 86 -23.94 4.98 -16.15
C ARG A 86 -22.51 5.48 -15.90
N PRO A 87 -21.50 4.76 -16.41
CA PRO A 87 -20.08 5.09 -16.15
C PRO A 87 -19.67 6.45 -16.70
N ASP A 88 -20.25 6.87 -17.83
CA ASP A 88 -19.91 8.12 -18.51
C ASP A 88 -20.50 9.35 -17.79
N GLU A 89 -21.62 9.18 -17.09
CA GLU A 89 -22.32 10.30 -16.45
C GLU A 89 -23.04 9.88 -15.14
N PRO A 90 -22.31 9.53 -14.07
CA PRO A 90 -22.89 8.98 -12.84
C PRO A 90 -23.95 9.86 -12.15
N SER A 91 -23.89 11.18 -12.36
CA SER A 91 -24.83 12.16 -11.80
C SER A 91 -26.20 12.19 -12.51
N LYS A 92 -26.34 11.60 -13.69
CA LYS A 92 -27.58 11.64 -14.47
C LYS A 92 -28.58 10.60 -13.98
N ALA A 93 -29.38 10.98 -12.97
CA ALA A 93 -30.45 10.16 -12.42
C ALA A 93 -31.44 9.71 -13.51
N GLY A 94 -31.92 8.47 -13.41
CA GLY A 94 -32.87 7.86 -14.37
C GLY A 94 -32.25 7.37 -15.68
N TYR A 95 -31.00 7.73 -15.98
CA TYR A 95 -30.25 7.16 -17.11
C TYR A 95 -29.46 5.91 -16.68
N TYR A 96 -29.37 4.94 -17.59
CA TYR A 96 -28.56 3.74 -17.46
C TYR A 96 -28.25 3.16 -18.84
N GLN A 97 -27.10 2.50 -18.98
CA GLN A 97 -26.72 1.77 -20.18
C GLN A 97 -27.48 0.44 -20.24
N PRO A 98 -28.24 0.15 -21.32
CA PRO A 98 -29.09 -1.04 -21.41
C PRO A 98 -28.36 -2.37 -21.19
N GLN A 99 -27.18 -2.54 -21.80
CA GLN A 99 -26.42 -3.79 -21.68
C GLN A 99 -26.01 -4.06 -20.23
N ARG A 100 -25.50 -3.05 -19.53
CA ARG A 100 -25.09 -3.19 -18.13
C ARG A 100 -26.25 -3.49 -17.20
N LEU A 101 -27.42 -2.91 -17.48
CA LEU A 101 -28.64 -3.22 -16.74
C LEU A 101 -29.02 -4.69 -16.94
N GLU A 102 -28.96 -5.19 -18.17
CA GLU A 102 -29.26 -6.59 -18.49
C GLU A 102 -28.28 -7.55 -17.80
N ASP A 103 -26.98 -7.26 -17.88
CA ASP A 103 -25.93 -8.05 -17.22
C ASP A 103 -26.14 -8.10 -15.69
N PHE A 104 -26.50 -6.95 -15.09
CA PHE A 104 -26.81 -6.86 -13.67
C PHE A 104 -28.06 -7.67 -13.31
N LYS A 105 -29.14 -7.53 -14.08
CA LYS A 105 -30.38 -8.29 -13.86
C LYS A 105 -30.11 -9.80 -13.97
N GLY A 106 -29.34 -10.22 -14.98
CA GLY A 106 -28.95 -11.61 -15.19
C GLY A 106 -28.15 -12.17 -14.02
N ALA A 107 -27.11 -11.47 -13.58
CA ALA A 107 -26.29 -11.91 -12.45
C ALA A 107 -27.07 -11.97 -11.12
N VAL A 108 -27.96 -10.99 -10.87
CA VAL A 108 -28.82 -11.02 -9.68
C VAL A 108 -29.85 -12.15 -9.76
N HIS A 109 -30.44 -12.42 -10.93
CA HIS A 109 -31.36 -13.55 -11.12
C HIS A 109 -30.65 -14.87 -10.80
N GLN A 110 -29.47 -15.10 -11.39
CA GLN A 110 -28.71 -16.31 -11.16
C GLN A 110 -28.38 -16.50 -9.67
N TRP A 111 -27.89 -15.44 -9.01
CA TRP A 111 -27.58 -15.48 -7.59
C TRP A 111 -28.79 -15.77 -6.69
N LEU A 112 -29.95 -15.18 -7.01
CA LEU A 112 -31.19 -15.45 -6.27
C LEU A 112 -31.62 -16.91 -6.38
N ASP A 113 -31.50 -17.49 -7.59
CA ASP A 113 -31.86 -18.88 -7.87
C ASP A 113 -30.91 -19.87 -7.18
N GLU A 114 -29.60 -19.63 -7.28
CA GLU A 114 -28.56 -20.49 -6.69
C GLU A 114 -28.57 -20.47 -5.15
N GLU A 115 -28.68 -19.29 -4.52
CA GLU A 115 -28.57 -19.15 -3.07
C GLU A 115 -29.88 -19.45 -2.32
N TYR A 116 -31.01 -19.12 -2.94
CA TYR A 116 -32.30 -19.13 -2.26
C TYR A 116 -33.38 -19.92 -3.00
N GLY A 117 -33.25 -20.09 -4.31
CA GLY A 117 -34.16 -20.87 -5.15
C GLY A 117 -35.62 -20.52 -4.92
N ASP A 118 -36.43 -21.56 -4.70
CA ASP A 118 -37.87 -21.48 -4.50
C ASP A 118 -38.31 -20.68 -3.25
N ARG A 119 -37.37 -20.25 -2.39
CA ARG A 119 -37.66 -19.33 -1.28
C ARG A 119 -37.93 -17.91 -1.78
N ILE A 120 -37.45 -17.54 -2.96
CA ILE A 120 -37.75 -16.27 -3.61
C ILE A 120 -39.10 -16.38 -4.34
N ILE A 121 -40.11 -15.72 -3.79
CA ILE A 121 -41.47 -15.78 -4.34
C ILE A 121 -41.74 -14.71 -5.39
N ARG A 122 -40.94 -13.63 -5.39
CA ARG A 122 -41.10 -12.48 -6.28
C ARG A 122 -39.81 -11.67 -6.32
N ALA A 123 -39.41 -11.22 -7.51
CA ALA A 123 -38.35 -10.23 -7.68
C ALA A 123 -38.69 -9.24 -8.80
N GLU A 124 -38.54 -7.95 -8.50
CA GLU A 124 -38.91 -6.84 -9.38
C GLU A 124 -37.77 -5.85 -9.49
N LEU A 125 -37.38 -5.55 -10.73
CA LEU A 125 -36.43 -4.51 -11.09
C LEU A 125 -37.16 -3.18 -11.27
N HIS A 126 -36.84 -2.22 -10.42
CA HIS A 126 -37.37 -0.87 -10.49
C HIS A 126 -36.46 0.03 -11.32
N LEU A 127 -37.07 0.72 -12.29
CA LEU A 127 -36.40 1.62 -13.23
C LEU A 127 -36.94 3.05 -13.16
N ASP A 128 -38.03 3.23 -12.42
CA ASP A 128 -38.75 4.49 -12.24
C ASP A 128 -38.10 5.44 -11.23
N GLU A 129 -37.08 5.02 -10.49
CA GLU A 129 -36.32 5.86 -9.55
C GLU A 129 -34.93 6.26 -10.11
N ALA A 130 -34.15 7.01 -9.31
CA ALA A 130 -32.87 7.56 -9.75
C ALA A 130 -31.81 6.51 -10.17
N THR A 131 -31.79 5.35 -9.53
CA THR A 131 -30.83 4.27 -9.82
C THR A 131 -31.56 2.93 -9.85
N PRO A 132 -31.33 2.09 -10.87
CA PRO A 132 -31.94 0.78 -10.96
C PRO A 132 -31.69 -0.05 -9.70
N HIS A 133 -32.74 -0.65 -9.14
CA HIS A 133 -32.66 -1.49 -7.95
C HIS A 133 -33.72 -2.58 -7.99
N ILE A 134 -33.44 -3.70 -7.34
CA ILE A 134 -34.31 -4.86 -7.30
C ILE A 134 -34.86 -5.02 -5.89
N HIS A 135 -36.17 -5.23 -5.80
CA HIS A 135 -36.84 -5.73 -4.61
C HIS A 135 -37.11 -7.22 -4.79
N ALA A 136 -36.43 -8.06 -4.00
CA ALA A 136 -36.68 -9.50 -3.98
C ALA A 136 -37.31 -9.92 -2.64
N TYR A 137 -38.33 -10.77 -2.70
CA TYR A 137 -39.11 -11.20 -1.54
C TYR A 137 -38.84 -12.67 -1.24
N LEU A 138 -38.23 -12.93 -0.08
CA LEU A 138 -37.83 -14.25 0.38
C LEU A 138 -38.71 -14.72 1.55
N VAL A 139 -39.24 -15.94 1.48
CA VAL A 139 -39.88 -16.61 2.61
C VAL A 139 -38.82 -17.43 3.37
N PRO A 140 -38.52 -17.12 4.64
CA PRO A 140 -37.33 -17.63 5.31
C PRO A 140 -37.56 -19.01 5.90
N LEU A 141 -37.71 -20.02 5.04
CA LEU A 141 -37.89 -21.42 5.43
C LEU A 141 -36.53 -22.11 5.57
N ASP A 142 -36.34 -22.86 6.65
CA ASP A 142 -35.19 -23.76 6.80
C ASP A 142 -35.36 -25.03 5.95
N GLU A 143 -34.36 -25.92 6.02
CA GLU A 143 -34.36 -27.21 5.32
C GLU A 143 -35.52 -28.14 5.72
N ARG A 144 -36.16 -27.88 6.87
CA ARG A 144 -37.33 -28.63 7.34
C ARG A 144 -38.65 -27.97 6.93
N GLY A 145 -38.60 -26.92 6.12
CA GLY A 145 -39.78 -26.15 5.71
C GLY A 145 -40.39 -25.29 6.82
N LYS A 146 -39.65 -25.01 7.90
CA LYS A 146 -40.14 -24.18 9.02
C LYS A 146 -39.60 -22.76 8.95
N LEU A 147 -40.41 -21.78 9.36
CA LEU A 147 -40.03 -20.37 9.38
C LEU A 147 -38.86 -20.11 10.34
N ASN A 148 -37.68 -19.79 9.80
CA ASN A 148 -36.46 -19.58 10.55
C ASN A 148 -35.56 -18.46 9.97
N CYS A 149 -36.05 -17.22 10.02
CA CYS A 149 -35.27 -16.04 9.63
C CYS A 149 -33.96 -15.86 10.44
N ARG A 150 -33.92 -16.33 11.69
CA ARG A 150 -32.69 -16.29 12.52
C ARG A 150 -31.64 -17.29 12.02
N GLY A 151 -32.07 -18.45 11.52
CA GLY A 151 -31.22 -19.43 10.86
C GLY A 151 -30.53 -18.87 9.63
N LEU A 152 -31.24 -18.09 8.82
CA LEU A 152 -30.69 -17.53 7.57
C LEU A 152 -29.92 -16.22 7.80
N PHE A 153 -30.51 -15.24 8.51
CA PHE A 153 -29.97 -13.88 8.63
C PHE A 153 -29.75 -13.43 10.09
N GLY A 154 -29.57 -14.39 11.00
CA GLY A 154 -29.30 -14.10 12.41
C GLY A 154 -27.83 -13.84 12.68
N GLY A 155 -27.53 -12.69 13.28
CA GLY A 155 -26.18 -12.33 13.72
C GLY A 155 -25.35 -11.61 12.66
N ARG A 156 -24.25 -11.01 13.10
CA ARG A 156 -23.37 -10.19 12.26
C ARG A 156 -22.66 -11.03 11.19
N GLU A 157 -22.27 -12.26 11.52
CA GLU A 157 -21.53 -13.14 10.63
C GLU A 157 -22.35 -13.51 9.38
N LYS A 158 -23.61 -13.94 9.57
CA LYS A 158 -24.49 -14.32 8.44
C LYS A 158 -24.85 -13.13 7.56
N LEU A 159 -25.06 -11.94 8.16
CA LEU A 159 -25.24 -10.71 7.39
C LEU A 159 -23.97 -10.29 6.64
N SER A 160 -22.78 -10.54 7.20
CA SER A 160 -21.53 -10.36 6.45
C SER A 160 -21.46 -11.33 5.29
N LYS A 161 -21.73 -12.64 5.52
CA LYS A 161 -21.73 -13.66 4.46
C LYS A 161 -22.72 -13.33 3.33
N PHE A 162 -23.89 -12.80 3.66
CA PHE A 162 -24.84 -12.27 2.67
C PHE A 162 -24.25 -11.15 1.80
N GLN A 163 -23.52 -10.20 2.39
CA GLN A 163 -22.82 -9.17 1.62
C GLN A 163 -21.65 -9.73 0.81
N ASP A 164 -20.94 -10.72 1.36
CA ASP A 164 -19.84 -11.42 0.70
C ASP A 164 -20.36 -12.15 -0.55
N SER A 165 -21.42 -12.96 -0.43
CA SER A 165 -21.97 -13.74 -1.54
C SER A 165 -22.54 -12.85 -2.65
N TYR A 166 -23.27 -11.78 -2.29
CA TYR A 166 -23.78 -10.84 -3.28
C TYR A 166 -22.66 -10.13 -4.06
N ALA A 167 -21.59 -9.73 -3.38
CA ALA A 167 -20.44 -9.11 -4.04
C ALA A 167 -19.67 -10.11 -4.93
N ILE A 168 -19.54 -11.37 -4.52
CA ILE A 168 -18.90 -12.42 -5.32
C ILE A 168 -19.67 -12.65 -6.62
N ALA A 169 -21.00 -12.75 -6.55
CA ALA A 169 -21.84 -12.95 -7.73
C ALA A 169 -21.73 -11.80 -8.75
N LEU A 170 -21.49 -10.58 -8.27
CA LEU A 170 -21.37 -9.39 -9.12
C LEU A 170 -19.92 -9.02 -9.49
N ALA A 171 -18.92 -9.73 -8.95
CA ALA A 171 -17.51 -9.49 -9.26
C ALA A 171 -17.17 -9.56 -10.76
N PRO A 172 -17.74 -10.49 -11.57
CA PRO A 172 -17.52 -10.51 -13.02
C PRO A 172 -17.95 -9.24 -13.74
N LEU A 173 -18.88 -8.47 -13.16
CA LEU A 173 -19.36 -7.19 -13.70
C LEU A 173 -18.46 -6.00 -13.28
N GLY A 174 -17.36 -6.26 -12.57
CA GLY A 174 -16.46 -5.24 -12.03
C GLY A 174 -17.00 -4.54 -10.78
N LEU A 175 -17.98 -5.15 -10.09
CA LEU A 175 -18.56 -4.62 -8.85
C LEU A 175 -17.81 -5.16 -7.64
N GLU A 176 -17.47 -4.26 -6.72
CA GLU A 176 -16.73 -4.60 -5.51
C GLU A 176 -17.63 -4.68 -4.27
N ARG A 177 -17.14 -5.42 -3.28
CA ARG A 177 -17.80 -5.52 -1.98
C ARG A 177 -17.67 -4.20 -1.21
N GLY A 178 -18.76 -3.76 -0.57
CA GLY A 178 -18.71 -2.66 0.40
C GLY A 178 -17.71 -2.89 1.55
N ILE A 179 -17.31 -1.83 2.25
CA ILE A 179 -16.29 -1.88 3.30
C ILE A 179 -16.69 -2.85 4.43
N LYS A 180 -15.88 -3.89 4.66
CA LYS A 180 -16.09 -4.85 5.76
C LYS A 180 -15.91 -4.17 7.12
N GLY A 181 -16.87 -4.38 8.02
CA GLY A 181 -16.86 -3.71 9.33
C GLY A 181 -17.23 -2.22 9.30
N SER A 182 -17.83 -1.73 8.22
CA SER A 182 -18.31 -0.34 8.13
C SER A 182 -19.19 0.04 9.33
N ARG A 183 -18.92 1.23 9.90
CA ARG A 183 -19.68 1.83 11.00
C ARG A 183 -20.80 2.77 10.51
N ALA A 184 -21.03 2.84 9.19
CA ALA A 184 -22.06 3.68 8.61
C ALA A 184 -23.45 3.27 9.14
N LYS A 185 -24.22 4.24 9.65
CA LYS A 185 -25.61 4.02 10.05
C LYS A 185 -26.51 4.23 8.84
N HIS A 186 -27.45 3.31 8.63
CA HIS A 186 -28.45 3.46 7.59
C HIS A 186 -29.38 4.64 7.90
N THR A 187 -29.56 5.53 6.93
CA THR A 187 -30.53 6.62 6.98
C THR A 187 -31.71 6.27 6.08
N SER A 188 -32.94 6.39 6.59
CA SER A 188 -34.11 6.12 5.74
C SER A 188 -34.29 7.23 4.70
N VAL A 189 -34.76 6.87 3.50
CA VAL A 189 -35.03 7.83 2.40
C VAL A 189 -35.99 8.94 2.84
N LYS A 190 -36.98 8.61 3.69
CA LYS A 190 -37.94 9.57 4.27
C LYS A 190 -37.27 10.60 5.19
N GLN A 191 -36.28 10.21 5.99
CA GLN A 191 -35.51 11.13 6.84
C GLN A 191 -34.62 12.08 6.03
N TYR A 192 -34.08 11.61 4.90
CA TYR A 192 -33.28 12.41 3.97
C TYR A 192 -34.13 13.51 3.30
N TYR A 193 -35.30 13.18 2.73
CA TYR A 193 -36.17 14.19 2.10
C TYR A 193 -36.91 15.09 3.10
N ALA A 194 -37.28 14.59 4.30
CA ALA A 194 -37.90 15.41 5.34
C ALA A 194 -36.95 16.49 5.89
N ALA A 195 -35.65 16.23 5.93
CA ALA A 195 -34.63 17.19 6.34
C ALA A 195 -34.38 18.29 5.28
N VAL A 196 -34.69 18.03 4.01
CA VAL A 196 -34.40 18.93 2.88
C VAL A 196 -35.61 19.79 2.51
N ASN A 197 -36.85 19.30 2.65
CA ASN A 197 -38.05 19.92 2.05
C ASN A 197 -39.10 20.50 3.02
N LYS A 198 -38.91 20.50 4.35
CA LYS A 198 -39.89 21.13 5.26
C LYS A 198 -39.66 22.63 5.44
N SER A 199 -40.60 23.42 4.94
CA SER A 199 -40.90 24.77 5.42
C SER A 199 -41.36 24.69 6.88
N PRO A 200 -41.08 25.70 7.74
CA PRO A 200 -41.46 25.65 9.14
C PRO A 200 -42.99 25.67 9.26
N ASP A 201 -43.54 24.69 9.97
CA ASP A 201 -44.91 24.75 10.47
C ASP A 201 -44.92 25.70 11.67
N LEU A 202 -45.56 26.86 11.52
CA LEU A 202 -45.56 27.98 12.49
C LEU A 202 -46.39 27.71 13.75
N THR A 203 -46.84 26.46 13.95
CA THR A 203 -47.72 26.04 15.05
C THR A 203 -47.01 25.39 16.25
N LEU A 204 -45.68 25.24 16.20
CA LEU A 204 -44.87 24.56 17.23
C LEU A 204 -44.25 25.53 18.25
N ASP A 205 -43.95 25.04 19.46
CA ASP A 205 -43.39 25.85 20.54
C ASP A 205 -41.97 26.39 20.24
N LYS A 206 -41.57 27.45 20.97
CA LYS A 206 -40.28 28.15 20.78
C LYS A 206 -39.05 27.25 20.97
N GLN A 207 -39.08 26.27 21.88
CA GLN A 207 -37.94 25.39 22.15
C GLN A 207 -37.73 24.38 21.01
N THR A 208 -38.83 23.90 20.45
CA THR A 208 -38.84 22.96 19.33
C THR A 208 -38.34 23.64 18.05
N ILE A 209 -38.72 24.90 17.82
CA ILE A 209 -38.22 25.72 16.70
C ILE A 209 -36.71 25.97 16.83
N GLN A 210 -36.21 26.28 18.03
CA GLN A 210 -34.77 26.49 18.25
C GLN A 210 -33.93 25.23 17.99
N HIS A 211 -34.40 24.06 18.44
CA HIS A 211 -33.72 22.78 18.16
C HIS A 211 -33.69 22.45 16.67
N GLN A 212 -34.80 22.67 15.95
CA GLN A 212 -34.86 22.44 14.50
C GLN A 212 -33.94 23.38 13.71
N LEU A 213 -33.79 24.64 14.14
CA LEU A 213 -32.86 25.59 13.52
C LEU A 213 -31.39 25.18 13.74
N ALA A 214 -31.06 24.68 14.93
CA ALA A 214 -29.71 24.21 15.25
C ALA A 214 -29.34 22.94 14.45
N ASP A 215 -30.25 21.97 14.36
CA ASP A 215 -30.04 20.76 13.56
C ASP A 215 -29.92 21.07 12.07
N ARG A 216 -30.71 22.02 11.56
CA ARG A 216 -30.63 22.51 10.18
C ARG A 216 -29.28 23.17 9.89
N GLN A 217 -28.81 24.05 10.78
CA GLN A 217 -27.49 24.67 10.63
C GLN A 217 -26.37 23.63 10.64
N ARG A 218 -26.48 22.60 11.50
CA ARG A 218 -25.52 21.50 11.57
C ARG A 218 -25.51 20.67 10.28
N ALA A 219 -26.69 20.30 9.77
CA ALA A 219 -26.83 19.55 8.52
C ALA A 219 -26.29 20.35 7.32
N ILE A 220 -26.59 21.65 7.22
CA ILE A 220 -26.04 22.52 6.17
C ILE A 220 -24.50 22.57 6.24
N LYS A 221 -23.94 22.67 7.45
CA LYS A 221 -22.49 22.70 7.67
C LYS A 221 -21.84 21.38 7.29
N GLU A 222 -22.40 20.24 7.71
CA GLU A 222 -21.95 18.90 7.34
C GLU A 222 -22.04 18.65 5.83
N THR A 223 -23.08 19.16 5.16
CA THR A 223 -23.27 19.03 3.71
C THR A 223 -22.24 19.86 2.93
N LYS A 224 -21.92 21.06 3.42
CA LYS A 224 -20.89 21.92 2.83
C LYS A 224 -19.51 21.28 2.96
N VAL A 225 -19.22 20.68 4.12
CA VAL A 225 -18.00 19.89 4.33
C VAL A 225 -17.96 18.68 3.40
N LEU A 226 -19.03 17.88 3.33
CA LEU A 226 -19.10 16.71 2.45
C LEU A 226 -18.93 17.06 0.96
N LYS A 227 -19.53 18.16 0.49
CA LYS A 227 -19.35 18.64 -0.90
C LYS A 227 -17.91 19.10 -1.17
N LEU A 228 -17.28 19.79 -0.22
CA LEU A 228 -15.88 20.19 -0.33
C LEU A 228 -14.96 18.97 -0.33
N THR A 229 -15.20 18.01 0.56
CA THR A 229 -14.44 16.76 0.63
C THR A 229 -14.63 15.92 -0.63
N ALA A 230 -15.85 15.80 -1.16
CA ALA A 230 -16.12 15.09 -2.41
C ALA A 230 -15.43 15.77 -3.62
N LYS A 231 -15.41 17.11 -3.65
CA LYS A 231 -14.69 17.87 -4.69
C LYS A 231 -13.18 17.67 -4.59
N SER A 232 -12.62 17.68 -3.37
CA SER A 232 -11.20 17.38 -3.13
C SER A 232 -10.87 15.96 -3.57
N LEU A 233 -11.67 14.96 -3.19
CA LEU A 233 -11.48 13.57 -3.60
C LEU A 233 -11.58 13.38 -5.12
N ALA A 234 -12.46 14.12 -5.79
CA ALA A 234 -12.56 14.09 -7.25
C ALA A 234 -11.29 14.64 -7.92
N GLN A 235 -10.74 15.75 -7.39
CA GLN A 235 -9.47 16.31 -7.86
C GLN A 235 -8.29 15.36 -7.58
N ASP A 236 -8.23 14.75 -6.40
CA ASP A 236 -7.19 13.79 -6.04
C ASP A 236 -7.24 12.55 -6.94
N LYS A 237 -8.45 12.06 -7.26
CA LYS A 237 -8.65 10.94 -8.19
C LYS A 237 -8.13 11.28 -9.59
N GLU A 238 -8.40 12.48 -10.09
CA GLU A 238 -7.95 12.92 -11.41
C GLU A 238 -6.42 13.04 -11.48
N VAL A 239 -5.79 13.58 -10.42
CA VAL A 239 -4.33 13.63 -10.27
C VAL A 239 -3.73 12.22 -10.24
N LEU A 240 -4.33 11.29 -9.48
CA LEU A 240 -3.88 9.90 -9.41
C LEU A 240 -4.01 9.18 -10.76
N GLN A 241 -5.09 9.42 -11.50
CA GLN A 241 -5.28 8.87 -12.84
C GLN A 241 -4.24 9.40 -13.84
N GLN A 242 -3.90 10.69 -13.76
CA GLN A 242 -2.82 11.26 -14.56
C GLN A 242 -1.47 10.63 -14.21
N ARG A 243 -1.18 10.47 -12.92
CA ARG A 243 0.04 9.82 -12.42
C ARG A 243 0.17 8.37 -12.90
N LEU A 244 -0.94 7.62 -12.93
CA LEU A 244 -0.97 6.25 -13.46
C LEU A 244 -0.60 6.21 -14.94
N ARG A 245 -1.19 7.09 -15.77
CA ARG A 245 -0.85 7.19 -17.20
C ARG A 245 0.62 7.53 -17.45
N ASP A 246 1.17 8.45 -16.65
CA ASP A 246 2.58 8.84 -16.75
C ASP A 246 3.51 7.67 -16.37
N LEU A 247 3.18 6.95 -15.29
CA LEU A 247 3.92 5.76 -14.86
C LEU A 247 3.84 4.62 -15.90
N GLU A 248 2.68 4.37 -16.48
CA GLU A 248 2.51 3.40 -17.57
C GLU A 248 3.39 3.75 -18.78
N THR A 249 3.43 5.03 -19.14
CA THR A 249 4.29 5.53 -20.22
C THR A 249 5.78 5.36 -19.88
N GLN A 250 6.16 5.59 -18.62
CA GLN A 250 7.54 5.43 -18.15
C GLN A 250 7.95 3.94 -18.13
N ILE A 251 7.08 3.06 -17.65
CA ILE A 251 7.26 1.59 -17.70
C ILE A 251 7.41 1.14 -19.14
N TYR A 252 6.55 1.63 -20.05
CA TYR A 252 6.65 1.30 -21.47
C TYR A 252 8.00 1.74 -22.07
N ARG A 253 8.46 2.97 -21.78
CA ARG A 253 9.77 3.46 -22.23
C ARG A 253 10.93 2.64 -21.65
N GLN A 254 10.89 2.30 -20.36
CA GLN A 254 11.91 1.48 -19.71
C GLN A 254 11.92 0.05 -20.28
N ASN A 255 10.75 -0.56 -20.49
CA ASN A 255 10.65 -1.88 -21.12
C ASN A 255 11.17 -1.85 -22.56
N LYS A 256 10.88 -0.79 -23.32
CA LYS A 256 11.45 -0.61 -24.67
C LYS A 256 12.96 -0.44 -24.64
N GLN A 257 13.51 0.32 -23.69
CA GLN A 257 14.95 0.44 -23.48
C GLN A 257 15.58 -0.89 -23.06
N LEU A 258 14.93 -1.65 -22.17
CA LEU A 258 15.39 -2.96 -21.71
C LEU A 258 15.38 -3.98 -22.84
N GLN A 259 14.35 -3.98 -23.69
CA GLN A 259 14.31 -4.82 -24.88
C GLN A 259 15.40 -4.42 -25.88
N ASN A 260 15.61 -3.13 -26.13
CA ASN A 260 16.72 -2.65 -26.97
C ASN A 260 18.08 -3.05 -26.41
N TRP A 261 18.27 -2.96 -25.08
CA TRP A 261 19.46 -3.42 -24.39
C TRP A 261 19.62 -4.94 -24.48
N LYS A 262 18.54 -5.70 -24.33
CA LYS A 262 18.53 -7.16 -24.48
C LYS A 262 18.91 -7.55 -25.91
N THR A 263 18.40 -6.86 -26.92
CA THR A 263 18.77 -7.07 -28.32
C THR A 263 20.23 -6.71 -28.58
N LYS A 264 20.69 -5.52 -28.16
CA LYS A 264 22.11 -5.12 -28.26
C LYS A 264 23.04 -6.08 -27.50
N TYR A 265 22.63 -6.53 -26.32
CA TYR A 265 23.37 -7.51 -25.51
C TYR A 265 23.37 -8.88 -26.17
N THR A 266 22.27 -9.30 -26.80
CA THR A 266 22.19 -10.56 -27.56
C THR A 266 23.00 -10.48 -28.84
N GLU A 267 23.05 -9.35 -29.51
CA GLU A 267 23.90 -9.08 -30.67
C GLU A 267 25.38 -9.01 -30.29
N LEU A 268 25.71 -8.35 -29.17
CA LEU A 268 27.06 -8.37 -28.59
C LEU A 268 27.43 -9.79 -28.14
N ALA A 269 26.50 -10.54 -27.55
CA ALA A 269 26.70 -11.95 -27.19
C ALA A 269 26.86 -12.88 -28.38
N LYS A 270 26.25 -12.56 -29.52
CA LYS A 270 26.47 -13.24 -30.80
C LYS A 270 27.81 -12.86 -31.43
N LYS A 271 28.32 -11.64 -31.19
CA LYS A 271 29.65 -11.18 -31.63
C LYS A 271 30.80 -11.68 -30.75
N VAL A 272 30.50 -12.06 -29.50
CA VAL A 272 31.45 -12.42 -28.41
C VAL A 272 31.27 -13.91 -28.05
N ARG A 273 31.13 -14.77 -29.06
CA ARG A 273 30.71 -16.17 -28.83
C ARG A 273 31.85 -17.17 -28.77
N ASP A 274 33.08 -16.84 -29.18
CA ASP A 274 34.15 -17.82 -29.30
C ASP A 274 35.54 -17.14 -29.22
N PHE A 275 36.05 -16.83 -28.01
CA PHE A 275 37.51 -16.77 -27.88
C PHE A 275 38.02 -18.21 -27.80
N PRO A 276 38.71 -18.72 -28.84
CA PRO A 276 39.00 -20.15 -28.93
C PRO A 276 39.89 -20.57 -27.77
N LEU A 277 39.44 -21.51 -26.96
CA LEU A 277 40.23 -22.05 -25.85
C LEU A 277 41.52 -22.69 -26.35
N GLU A 278 41.52 -23.15 -27.60
CA GLU A 278 42.66 -23.64 -28.36
C GLU A 278 43.77 -22.58 -28.50
N LYS A 279 43.40 -21.31 -28.76
CA LYS A 279 44.38 -20.21 -28.83
C LYS A 279 44.96 -19.89 -27.46
N VAL A 280 44.14 -19.98 -26.42
CA VAL A 280 44.57 -19.77 -25.03
C VAL A 280 45.50 -20.90 -24.58
N ALA A 281 45.15 -22.15 -24.89
CA ALA A 281 45.96 -23.32 -24.58
C ALA A 281 47.34 -23.25 -25.25
N TYR A 282 47.39 -22.81 -26.51
CA TYR A 282 48.64 -22.58 -27.23
C TYR A 282 49.55 -21.56 -26.54
N GLU A 283 49.03 -20.38 -26.18
CA GLU A 283 49.81 -19.34 -25.48
C GLU A 283 50.20 -19.74 -24.04
N LEU A 284 49.50 -20.71 -23.45
CA LEU A 284 49.85 -21.33 -22.16
C LEU A 284 50.88 -22.46 -22.30
N GLY A 285 51.40 -22.70 -23.51
CA GLY A 285 52.44 -23.69 -23.78
C GLY A 285 51.92 -25.13 -23.79
N LEU A 286 50.70 -25.35 -24.27
CA LEU A 286 50.18 -26.68 -24.58
C LEU A 286 50.22 -26.93 -26.08
N ASP A 287 50.58 -28.16 -26.45
CA ASP A 287 50.59 -28.62 -27.83
C ASP A 287 49.35 -29.49 -28.13
N PRO A 288 48.74 -29.34 -29.32
CA PRO A 288 47.61 -30.19 -29.73
C PRO A 288 48.09 -31.63 -30.01
N ASP A 289 47.28 -32.62 -29.64
CA ASP A 289 47.54 -34.02 -29.96
C ASP A 289 47.31 -34.28 -31.47
N PRO A 290 48.28 -34.88 -32.19
CA PRO A 290 48.13 -35.15 -33.63
C PRO A 290 46.97 -36.09 -33.98
N LYS A 291 46.48 -36.87 -33.01
CA LYS A 291 45.45 -37.91 -33.20
C LYS A 291 44.08 -37.50 -32.64
N ASP A 292 44.02 -36.52 -31.73
CA ASP A 292 42.78 -36.06 -31.11
C ASP A 292 42.74 -34.53 -31.07
N GLN A 293 41.85 -33.96 -31.89
CA GLN A 293 41.71 -32.51 -32.07
C GLN A 293 41.20 -31.78 -30.81
N HIS A 294 40.62 -32.51 -29.86
CA HIS A 294 40.14 -31.93 -28.61
C HIS A 294 41.20 -31.97 -27.52
N LYS A 295 42.29 -32.72 -27.71
CA LYS A 295 43.30 -32.98 -26.68
C LYS A 295 44.51 -32.07 -26.86
N TRP A 296 44.86 -31.38 -25.78
CA TRP A 296 46.00 -30.48 -25.67
C TRP A 296 46.86 -30.92 -24.49
N GLN A 297 48.18 -30.95 -24.63
CA GLN A 297 49.04 -31.52 -23.58
C GLN A 297 50.39 -30.82 -23.49
N ASN A 298 50.96 -30.89 -22.30
CA ASN A 298 52.37 -30.62 -22.04
C ASN A 298 52.87 -31.60 -20.97
N GLU A 299 54.08 -31.39 -20.44
CA GLU A 299 54.67 -32.27 -19.41
C GLU A 299 53.75 -32.42 -18.17
N HIS A 300 52.96 -31.40 -17.84
CA HIS A 300 52.21 -31.29 -16.59
C HIS A 300 50.70 -31.49 -16.75
N HIS A 301 50.10 -31.20 -17.91
CA HIS A 301 48.65 -31.19 -18.12
C HIS A 301 48.20 -32.02 -19.32
N ILE A 302 46.99 -32.60 -19.25
CA ILE A 302 46.28 -33.18 -20.40
C ILE A 302 44.88 -32.57 -20.40
N ILE A 303 44.66 -31.58 -21.26
CA ILE A 303 43.44 -30.79 -21.35
C ILE A 303 42.61 -31.25 -22.54
N ASN A 304 41.39 -31.72 -22.28
CA ASN A 304 40.38 -31.86 -23.33
C ASN A 304 39.54 -30.60 -23.42
N ILE A 305 39.51 -29.97 -24.58
CA ILE A 305 38.72 -28.78 -24.89
C ILE A 305 37.49 -29.22 -25.68
N THR A 306 36.30 -28.79 -25.27
CA THR A 306 35.04 -29.06 -25.99
C THR A 306 34.18 -27.82 -25.98
N GLY A 307 34.19 -27.09 -27.09
CA GLY A 307 33.54 -25.77 -27.20
C GLY A 307 34.15 -24.80 -26.19
N SER A 308 33.34 -24.30 -25.27
CA SER A 308 33.77 -23.32 -24.25
C SER A 308 34.17 -23.94 -22.90
N LYS A 309 34.29 -25.27 -22.84
CA LYS A 309 34.67 -25.99 -21.62
C LYS A 309 35.99 -26.72 -21.81
N PHE A 310 36.71 -26.91 -20.72
CA PHE A 310 37.87 -27.77 -20.69
C PHE A 310 37.84 -28.73 -19.50
N TYR A 311 38.54 -29.85 -19.63
CA TYR A 311 38.76 -30.80 -18.55
C TYR A 311 40.21 -31.26 -18.54
N ASP A 312 40.88 -31.10 -17.40
CA ASP A 312 42.23 -31.62 -17.15
C ASP A 312 42.15 -33.02 -16.56
N TRP A 313 42.58 -34.01 -17.34
CA TRP A 313 42.57 -35.42 -16.93
C TRP A 313 43.67 -35.77 -15.92
N LYS A 314 44.79 -35.02 -15.87
CA LYS A 314 45.85 -35.26 -14.89
C LYS A 314 45.45 -34.74 -13.50
N HIS A 315 44.75 -33.61 -13.45
CA HIS A 315 44.34 -32.96 -12.20
C HIS A 315 42.86 -33.14 -11.85
N MET A 316 42.10 -33.89 -12.67
CA MET A 316 40.68 -34.18 -12.50
C MET A 316 39.83 -32.92 -12.29
N LYS A 317 40.17 -31.84 -12.99
CA LYS A 317 39.57 -30.52 -12.79
C LYS A 317 39.11 -29.94 -14.12
N GLY A 318 37.84 -29.55 -14.16
CA GLY A 318 37.24 -28.89 -15.32
C GLY A 318 36.86 -27.43 -15.02
N GLY A 319 36.73 -26.63 -16.07
CA GLY A 319 36.35 -25.24 -15.99
C GLY A 319 35.70 -24.72 -17.27
N GLY A 320 35.16 -23.50 -17.20
CA GLY A 320 34.45 -22.85 -18.29
C GLY A 320 35.15 -21.58 -18.75
N GLY A 321 35.55 -21.55 -20.02
CA GLY A 321 36.07 -20.34 -20.66
C GLY A 321 37.54 -20.01 -20.37
N ALA A 322 38.03 -18.98 -21.06
CA ALA A 322 39.46 -18.65 -21.12
C ALA A 322 40.05 -18.23 -19.76
N ILE A 323 39.27 -17.53 -18.92
CA ILE A 323 39.74 -17.11 -17.59
C ILE A 323 39.97 -18.32 -16.69
N ASP A 324 39.06 -19.28 -16.69
CA ASP A 324 39.20 -20.49 -15.87
C ASP A 324 40.38 -21.33 -16.33
N LEU A 325 40.61 -21.41 -17.65
CA LEU A 325 41.75 -22.14 -18.21
C LEU A 325 43.09 -21.51 -17.80
N VAL A 326 43.20 -20.18 -17.87
CA VAL A 326 44.40 -19.44 -17.42
C VAL A 326 44.59 -19.55 -15.91
N MET A 327 43.53 -19.35 -15.12
CA MET A 327 43.60 -19.51 -13.66
C MET A 327 44.00 -20.93 -13.25
N HIS A 328 43.56 -21.94 -14.01
CA HIS A 328 43.89 -23.34 -13.76
C HIS A 328 45.34 -23.67 -14.10
N LEU A 329 45.82 -23.28 -15.28
CA LEU A 329 47.16 -23.63 -15.77
C LEU A 329 48.28 -22.76 -15.17
N ASN A 330 48.02 -21.49 -14.87
CA ASN A 330 49.00 -20.60 -14.25
C ASN A 330 48.84 -20.49 -12.72
N GLU A 331 47.91 -21.26 -12.12
CA GLU A 331 47.60 -21.23 -10.69
C GLU A 331 47.39 -19.81 -10.11
N CYS A 332 46.75 -18.94 -10.88
CA CYS A 332 46.65 -17.52 -10.57
C CYS A 332 45.22 -17.06 -10.25
N ASP A 333 45.09 -15.88 -9.64
CA ASP A 333 43.80 -15.31 -9.31
C ASP A 333 43.11 -14.67 -10.53
N PHE A 334 41.84 -14.27 -10.37
CA PHE A 334 41.05 -13.69 -11.44
C PHE A 334 41.68 -12.43 -12.05
N LYS A 335 42.29 -11.56 -11.23
CA LYS A 335 42.89 -10.30 -11.72
C LYS A 335 44.15 -10.59 -12.52
N GLN A 336 44.95 -11.54 -12.05
CA GLN A 336 46.16 -12.01 -12.74
C GLN A 336 45.81 -12.67 -14.08
N ALA A 337 44.78 -13.52 -14.12
CA ALA A 337 44.31 -14.15 -15.35
C ALA A 337 43.78 -13.14 -16.38
N VAL A 338 43.02 -12.12 -15.93
CA VAL A 338 42.54 -11.03 -16.79
C VAL A 338 43.69 -10.19 -17.33
N THR A 339 44.70 -9.92 -16.50
CA THR A 339 45.90 -9.16 -16.91
C THR A 339 46.72 -9.95 -17.92
N TRP A 340 46.87 -11.26 -17.73
CA TRP A 340 47.57 -12.16 -18.65
C TRP A 340 46.88 -12.24 -20.01
N LEU A 341 45.54 -12.37 -20.03
CA LEU A 341 44.75 -12.37 -21.27
C LEU A 341 44.87 -11.02 -22.01
N HIS A 342 44.90 -9.91 -21.28
CA HIS A 342 45.09 -8.58 -21.85
C HIS A 342 46.46 -8.41 -22.48
N ASP A 343 47.51 -8.88 -21.80
CA ASP A 343 48.88 -8.83 -22.31
C ASP A 343 49.05 -9.64 -23.61
N ARG A 344 48.48 -10.84 -23.67
CA ARG A 344 48.65 -11.76 -24.81
C ARG A 344 47.72 -11.49 -25.99
N PHE A 345 46.49 -11.06 -25.72
CA PHE A 345 45.43 -10.99 -26.73
C PHE A 345 44.75 -9.62 -26.83
N GLY A 346 45.16 -8.65 -26.02
CA GLY A 346 44.63 -7.29 -26.02
C GLY A 346 43.28 -7.13 -25.33
N GLU A 347 42.82 -5.87 -25.30
CA GLU A 347 41.62 -5.45 -24.56
C GLU A 347 40.33 -6.16 -25.03
N GLY A 348 40.16 -6.35 -26.35
CA GLY A 348 38.97 -6.97 -26.92
C GLY A 348 38.74 -8.42 -26.47
N ALA A 349 39.78 -9.25 -26.53
CA ALA A 349 39.73 -10.65 -26.10
C ALA A 349 39.53 -10.80 -24.58
N THR A 350 40.07 -9.85 -23.82
CA THR A 350 39.93 -9.82 -22.36
C THR A 350 38.51 -9.50 -21.94
N ILE A 351 37.88 -8.51 -22.59
CA ILE A 351 36.47 -8.17 -22.36
C ILE A 351 35.56 -9.37 -22.70
N GLU A 352 35.88 -10.11 -23.76
CA GLU A 352 35.17 -11.33 -24.15
C GLU A 352 35.27 -12.44 -23.09
N ALA A 353 36.48 -12.72 -22.60
CA ALA A 353 36.72 -13.73 -21.57
C ALA A 353 36.03 -13.40 -20.23
N VAL A 354 36.06 -12.13 -19.82
CA VAL A 354 35.37 -11.64 -18.60
C VAL A 354 33.85 -11.74 -18.75
N SER A 355 33.33 -11.43 -19.94
CA SER A 355 31.91 -11.49 -20.23
C SER A 355 31.35 -12.92 -20.16
N TYR A 356 32.11 -13.92 -20.63
CA TYR A 356 31.74 -15.33 -20.52
C TYR A 356 31.61 -15.80 -19.07
N LYS A 357 32.66 -15.59 -18.26
CA LYS A 357 32.68 -15.98 -16.84
C LYS A 357 31.59 -15.27 -16.04
N THR A 358 31.28 -14.02 -16.39
CA THR A 358 30.18 -13.27 -15.79
C THR A 358 28.80 -13.91 -16.09
N ARG A 359 28.59 -14.47 -17.29
CA ARG A 359 27.33 -15.16 -17.65
C ARG A 359 27.12 -16.44 -16.86
N GLU A 360 28.17 -17.24 -16.69
CA GLU A 360 28.13 -18.48 -15.91
C GLU A 360 27.75 -18.18 -14.45
N ILE A 361 28.40 -17.17 -13.84
CA ILE A 361 28.08 -16.71 -12.48
C ILE A 361 26.61 -16.26 -12.35
N ILE A 362 26.10 -15.49 -13.33
CA ILE A 362 24.71 -14.98 -13.33
C ILE A 362 23.69 -16.11 -13.49
N GLN A 363 24.03 -17.17 -14.25
CA GLN A 363 23.14 -18.31 -14.48
C GLN A 363 23.11 -19.29 -13.31
N GLU A 364 24.24 -19.48 -12.62
CA GLU A 364 24.35 -20.48 -11.54
C GLU A 364 24.01 -19.95 -10.14
N LYS A 365 24.23 -18.65 -9.86
CA LYS A 365 24.02 -18.11 -8.50
C LYS A 365 22.72 -17.33 -8.39
N PRO A 366 21.75 -17.76 -7.55
CA PRO A 366 20.56 -16.98 -7.30
C PRO A 366 20.92 -15.64 -6.67
N VAL A 367 20.35 -14.56 -7.18
CA VAL A 367 20.47 -13.23 -6.56
C VAL A 367 19.98 -13.34 -5.12
N LEU A 368 20.87 -13.06 -4.15
CA LEU A 368 20.53 -13.05 -2.72
C LEU A 368 19.35 -12.09 -2.50
N LYS A 369 18.19 -12.65 -2.20
CA LYS A 369 17.00 -11.87 -1.84
C LYS A 369 17.22 -11.29 -0.46
N PHE A 370 16.91 -10.00 -0.30
CA PHE A 370 16.96 -9.35 1.00
C PHE A 370 16.04 -10.07 2.00
N THR A 371 16.58 -10.33 3.18
CA THR A 371 15.82 -10.75 4.36
C THR A 371 16.11 -9.79 5.50
N PRO A 372 15.09 -9.22 6.18
CA PRO A 372 15.33 -8.36 7.34
C PRO A 372 16.13 -9.07 8.42
N PRO A 373 17.06 -8.39 9.11
CA PRO A 373 17.71 -8.93 10.31
C PRO A 373 16.66 -9.42 11.31
N VAL A 374 16.94 -10.54 11.98
CA VAL A 374 16.03 -11.13 12.97
C VAL A 374 15.85 -10.15 14.12
N LEU A 375 14.59 -9.83 14.44
CA LEU A 375 14.25 -8.98 15.57
C LEU A 375 14.55 -9.71 16.89
N ASN A 376 15.18 -8.99 17.82
CA ASN A 376 15.49 -9.47 19.15
C ASN A 376 15.00 -8.48 20.22
N GLU A 377 13.80 -8.73 20.76
CA GLU A 377 13.18 -7.88 21.79
C GLU A 377 14.00 -7.78 23.08
N SER A 378 14.72 -8.85 23.46
CA SER A 378 15.50 -8.85 24.70
C SER A 378 16.61 -7.79 24.71
N LEU A 379 17.12 -7.42 23.53
CA LEU A 379 18.18 -6.44 23.34
C LEU A 379 17.66 -5.02 23.04
N TRP A 380 16.34 -4.86 22.85
CA TRP A 380 15.73 -3.59 22.50
C TRP A 380 16.00 -2.48 23.52
N GLN A 381 15.96 -2.80 24.82
CA GLN A 381 16.21 -1.80 25.87
C GLN A 381 17.62 -1.20 25.77
N GLY A 382 18.62 -1.97 25.33
CA GLY A 382 19.98 -1.49 25.08
C GLY A 382 20.00 -0.46 23.94
N VAL A 383 19.37 -0.80 22.81
CA VAL A 383 19.24 0.08 21.65
C VAL A 383 18.46 1.34 21.97
N LYS A 384 17.30 1.21 22.63
CA LYS A 384 16.46 2.35 23.07
C LYS A 384 17.24 3.27 24.00
N LYS A 385 17.99 2.73 24.95
CA LYS A 385 18.85 3.52 25.86
C LYS A 385 19.90 4.30 25.08
N TYR A 386 20.55 3.70 24.08
CA TYR A 386 21.51 4.39 23.21
C TYR A 386 20.84 5.53 22.43
N LEU A 387 19.70 5.28 21.77
CA LEU A 387 18.99 6.29 20.97
C LEU A 387 18.48 7.45 21.83
N THR A 388 17.99 7.17 23.04
CA THR A 388 17.42 8.20 23.92
C THR A 388 18.45 8.92 24.78
N ARG A 389 19.40 8.21 25.38
CA ARG A 389 20.37 8.80 26.32
C ARG A 389 21.59 9.38 25.62
N SER A 390 22.17 8.63 24.68
CA SER A 390 23.38 9.05 23.96
C SER A 390 23.04 9.97 22.80
N ARG A 391 22.03 9.61 22.00
CA ARG A 391 21.61 10.38 20.82
C ARG A 391 20.55 11.46 21.10
N LYS A 392 20.09 11.57 22.35
CA LYS A 392 19.12 12.59 22.83
C LYS A 392 17.80 12.61 22.05
N LEU A 393 17.42 11.51 21.42
CA LEU A 393 16.14 11.39 20.73
C LEU A 393 15.00 11.21 21.75
N PRO A 394 13.83 11.87 21.55
CA PRO A 394 12.68 11.70 22.43
C PRO A 394 12.21 10.24 22.46
N SER A 395 11.95 9.70 23.65
CA SER A 395 11.52 8.31 23.82
C SER A 395 10.24 8.00 23.07
N GLY A 396 9.24 8.90 23.09
CA GLY A 396 7.98 8.71 22.39
C GLY A 396 8.12 8.58 20.87
N LEU A 397 9.10 9.25 20.26
CA LEU A 397 9.41 9.10 18.84
C LEU A 397 10.04 7.73 18.56
N VAL A 398 11.03 7.33 19.37
CA VAL A 398 11.70 6.04 19.25
C VAL A 398 10.73 4.88 19.45
N ASP A 399 9.86 4.98 20.46
CA ASP A 399 8.85 3.97 20.79
C ASP A 399 7.81 3.84 19.67
N SER A 400 7.29 4.96 19.15
CA SER A 400 6.32 4.95 18.05
C SER A 400 6.87 4.28 16.79
N LEU A 401 8.15 4.50 16.47
CA LEU A 401 8.78 3.87 15.30
C LEU A 401 9.11 2.39 15.52
N HIS A 402 9.38 2.01 16.77
CA HIS A 402 9.59 0.62 17.14
C HIS A 402 8.30 -0.20 17.11
N GLU A 403 7.20 0.35 17.64
CA GLU A 403 5.85 -0.27 17.55
C GLU A 403 5.41 -0.47 16.09
N GLN A 404 5.83 0.41 15.19
CA GLN A 404 5.61 0.27 13.75
C GLN A 404 6.56 -0.73 13.06
N GLY A 405 7.52 -1.31 13.79
CA GLY A 405 8.53 -2.22 13.25
C GLY A 405 9.58 -1.54 12.36
N LEU A 406 9.70 -0.21 12.41
CA LEU A 406 10.64 0.54 11.58
C LEU A 406 12.03 0.63 12.19
N ILE A 407 12.11 0.53 13.53
CA ILE A 407 13.36 0.48 14.28
C ILE A 407 13.30 -0.67 15.29
N TYR A 408 14.31 -1.52 15.36
CA TYR A 408 14.39 -2.59 16.37
C TYR A 408 15.85 -3.01 16.63
N ALA A 409 16.05 -3.93 17.58
CA ALA A 409 17.36 -4.52 17.86
C ALA A 409 17.52 -5.86 17.14
N ASP A 410 18.69 -6.10 16.53
CA ASP A 410 19.08 -7.45 16.08
C ASP A 410 19.88 -8.20 17.16
N GLU A 411 20.28 -9.44 16.85
CA GLU A 411 21.08 -10.30 17.74
C GLU A 411 22.44 -9.71 18.15
N LYS A 412 22.96 -8.74 17.39
CA LYS A 412 24.22 -8.04 17.70
C LYS A 412 23.98 -6.71 18.45
N GLN A 413 22.74 -6.45 18.87
CA GLN A 413 22.32 -5.18 19.47
C GLN A 413 22.63 -3.98 18.56
N ASN A 414 22.45 -4.14 17.25
CA ASN A 414 22.41 -3.02 16.34
C ASN A 414 21.03 -2.36 16.40
N ALA A 415 20.98 -1.04 16.30
CA ALA A 415 19.77 -0.35 15.86
C ALA A 415 19.58 -0.65 14.36
N VAL A 416 18.56 -1.46 14.07
CA VAL A 416 18.14 -1.80 12.71
C VAL A 416 17.10 -0.76 12.28
N PHE A 417 17.35 -0.09 11.16
CA PHE A 417 16.43 0.87 10.53
C PHE A 417 15.92 0.29 9.22
N ILE A 418 14.64 -0.07 9.17
CA ILE A 418 14.05 -0.75 8.02
C ILE A 418 13.89 0.21 6.83
N ARG A 419 14.43 -0.20 5.68
CA ARG A 419 14.31 0.52 4.41
C ARG A 419 13.16 -0.03 3.60
N ARG A 420 12.33 0.87 3.07
CA ARG A 420 11.13 0.52 2.32
C ARG A 420 11.09 1.30 1.01
N SER A 421 10.44 0.74 0.01
CA SER A 421 10.11 1.48 -1.20
C SER A 421 9.16 2.63 -0.87
N LEU A 422 9.38 3.79 -1.51
CA LEU A 422 8.45 4.93 -1.46
C LEU A 422 7.28 4.77 -2.46
N TYR A 423 7.34 3.76 -3.31
CA TYR A 423 6.39 3.53 -4.41
C TYR A 423 5.51 2.30 -4.16
N GLU A 424 6.03 1.32 -3.41
CA GLU A 424 5.38 0.05 -3.12
C GLU A 424 5.46 -0.25 -1.63
N SER A 425 4.50 -0.98 -1.08
CA SER A 425 4.53 -1.44 0.31
C SER A 425 5.47 -2.63 0.49
N LYS A 426 6.76 -2.43 0.20
CA LYS A 426 7.80 -3.48 0.19
C LYS A 426 9.04 -3.06 0.96
N THR A 427 9.53 -3.96 1.80
CA THR A 427 10.83 -3.84 2.46
C THR A 427 11.95 -4.22 1.50
N THR A 428 12.95 -3.35 1.35
CA THR A 428 14.02 -3.49 0.35
C THR A 428 15.43 -3.50 0.96
N GLY A 429 15.54 -3.27 2.26
CA GLY A 429 16.81 -3.30 2.97
C GLY A 429 16.71 -2.93 4.44
N ALA A 430 17.87 -2.85 5.10
CA ALA A 430 17.98 -2.26 6.43
C ALA A 430 19.35 -1.58 6.63
N THR A 431 19.34 -0.44 7.30
CA THR A 431 20.56 0.23 7.78
C THR A 431 20.83 -0.21 9.21
N LEU A 432 22.09 -0.51 9.53
CA LEU A 432 22.54 -1.00 10.83
C LEU A 432 23.44 0.03 11.50
N ARG A 433 23.16 0.31 12.77
CA ARG A 433 24.02 1.11 13.65
C ARG A 433 24.38 0.32 14.89
N GLY A 434 25.68 0.10 15.13
CA GLY A 434 26.15 -0.53 16.36
C GLY A 434 25.82 0.30 17.60
N THR A 435 25.28 -0.33 18.64
CA THR A 435 24.90 0.36 19.89
C THR A 435 25.51 -0.24 21.17
N ALA A 436 26.11 -1.42 21.08
CA ALA A 436 26.79 -2.07 22.20
C ALA A 436 28.25 -1.60 22.30
N GLY A 437 28.69 -1.20 23.49
CA GLY A 437 30.05 -0.71 23.76
C GLY A 437 30.17 0.83 23.73
N ALA A 438 31.12 1.38 24.48
CA ALA A 438 31.27 2.83 24.63
C ALA A 438 31.71 3.53 23.33
N ASP A 439 32.55 2.85 22.52
CA ASP A 439 33.18 3.43 21.33
C ASP A 439 32.71 2.79 20.01
N ASN A 440 31.50 2.23 20.00
CA ASN A 440 31.01 1.53 18.81
C ASN A 440 30.61 2.52 17.69
N THR A 441 31.43 2.55 16.64
CA THR A 441 31.24 3.41 15.47
C THR A 441 30.58 2.71 14.29
N PHE A 442 30.26 1.41 14.40
CA PHE A 442 29.77 0.59 13.28
C PHE A 442 28.55 1.21 12.59
N LYS A 443 28.66 1.39 11.27
CA LYS A 443 27.60 1.76 10.34
C LYS A 443 27.65 0.74 9.19
N GLY A 444 26.52 0.16 8.82
CA GLY A 444 26.47 -0.82 7.75
C GLY A 444 25.08 -1.00 7.13
N LEU A 445 25.01 -1.82 6.09
CA LEU A 445 23.74 -2.27 5.50
C LEU A 445 23.60 -3.77 5.73
N ALA A 446 22.37 -4.22 5.98
CA ALA A 446 22.08 -5.65 6.07
C ALA A 446 22.27 -6.34 4.71
N PRO A 447 22.76 -7.59 4.67
CA PRO A 447 22.99 -8.33 3.42
C PRO A 447 21.75 -8.37 2.52
N GLY A 448 21.96 -8.19 1.21
CA GLY A 448 20.88 -8.14 0.23
C GLY A 448 20.14 -6.80 0.13
N THR A 449 20.49 -5.78 0.93
CA THR A 449 19.89 -4.44 0.86
C THR A 449 20.06 -3.83 -0.53
N LYS A 450 18.95 -3.35 -1.09
CA LYS A 450 18.92 -2.64 -2.37
C LYS A 450 18.83 -1.13 -2.19
N ARG A 451 19.97 -0.44 -2.26
CA ARG A 451 20.06 1.02 -2.03
C ARG A 451 19.23 1.87 -2.99
N SER A 452 19.01 1.40 -4.22
CA SER A 452 18.24 2.10 -5.26
C SER A 452 16.73 1.86 -5.17
N GLU A 453 16.27 0.86 -4.41
CA GLU A 453 14.86 0.47 -4.36
C GLU A 453 14.17 0.87 -3.04
N GLY A 454 14.88 1.39 -2.05
CA GLY A 454 14.22 1.95 -0.87
C GLY A 454 15.11 2.66 0.14
N TRP A 455 14.43 3.34 1.07
CA TRP A 455 15.00 4.30 2.02
C TRP A 455 14.42 4.06 3.41
N PHE A 456 15.16 4.43 4.45
CA PHE A 456 14.53 4.63 5.75
C PHE A 456 13.84 6.00 5.74
N TYR A 457 12.54 6.01 6.05
CA TYR A 457 11.77 7.25 6.12
C TYR A 457 10.66 7.17 7.16
N PHE A 458 10.18 8.33 7.61
CA PHE A 458 8.98 8.45 8.42
C PHE A 458 8.34 9.85 8.24
N PRO A 459 7.00 9.96 8.29
CA PRO A 459 6.31 11.24 8.28
C PRO A 459 6.09 11.80 9.71
N GLN A 460 6.14 13.12 9.87
CA GLN A 460 5.79 13.82 11.10
C GLN A 460 5.16 15.20 10.78
N GLY A 461 4.42 15.77 11.74
CA GLY A 461 3.64 17.00 11.54
C GLY A 461 2.32 16.73 10.81
N GLY A 462 1.45 17.73 10.76
CA GLY A 462 0.09 17.62 10.20
C GLY A 462 -0.77 16.50 10.80
N GLN A 463 -1.94 16.26 10.21
CA GLN A 463 -2.77 15.10 10.46
C GLN A 463 -2.32 13.91 9.60
N SER A 464 -2.60 12.68 10.04
CA SER A 464 -2.18 11.47 9.31
C SER A 464 -2.76 11.35 7.90
N SER A 465 -3.90 12.00 7.63
CA SER A 465 -4.55 12.08 6.31
C SER A 465 -4.02 13.19 5.42
N ASP A 466 -3.20 14.11 5.94
CA ASP A 466 -2.71 15.23 5.15
C ASP A 466 -1.70 14.74 4.11
N PRO A 467 -1.76 15.26 2.86
CA PRO A 467 -0.73 14.95 1.87
C PRO A 467 0.63 15.44 2.36
N ILE A 468 1.70 14.75 1.96
CA ILE A 468 3.06 15.20 2.24
C ILE A 468 3.28 16.55 1.54
N GLN A 469 3.55 17.58 2.31
CA GLN A 469 3.77 18.95 1.81
C GLN A 469 5.25 19.26 1.65
N ARG A 470 6.09 18.63 2.48
CA ARG A 470 7.54 18.87 2.53
C ARG A 470 8.30 17.55 2.64
N ALA A 471 9.46 17.48 1.99
CA ALA A 471 10.40 16.37 2.14
C ALA A 471 11.75 16.88 2.65
N VAL A 472 12.35 16.15 3.58
CA VAL A 472 13.69 16.45 4.10
C VAL A 472 14.58 15.25 3.82
N LEU A 473 15.65 15.46 3.06
CA LEU A 473 16.69 14.49 2.77
C LEU A 473 17.85 14.69 3.74
N VAL A 474 18.26 13.61 4.41
CA VAL A 474 19.37 13.61 5.37
C VAL A 474 20.31 12.43 5.11
N GLU A 475 21.51 12.47 5.69
CA GLU A 475 22.53 11.45 5.45
C GLU A 475 22.26 10.12 6.15
N SER A 476 21.64 10.12 7.33
CA SER A 476 21.45 8.89 8.10
C SER A 476 20.09 8.82 8.80
N PRO A 477 19.64 7.62 9.22
CA PRO A 477 18.40 7.48 9.98
C PRO A 477 18.40 8.27 11.30
N ILE A 478 19.55 8.38 11.96
CA ILE A 478 19.66 9.14 13.22
C ILE A 478 19.59 10.64 12.96
N ASP A 479 20.15 11.13 11.85
CA ASP A 479 20.03 12.53 11.45
C ASP A 479 18.60 12.86 11.02
N ALA A 480 17.90 11.92 10.39
CA ALA A 480 16.48 12.08 10.05
C ALA A 480 15.65 12.35 11.30
N LEU A 481 15.85 11.51 12.33
CA LEU A 481 15.20 11.64 13.63
C LEU A 481 15.63 12.94 14.34
N SER A 482 16.92 13.28 14.29
CA SER A 482 17.45 14.45 14.99
C SER A 482 16.95 15.75 14.39
N PHE A 483 16.98 15.85 13.06
CA PHE A 483 16.46 16.99 12.32
C PHE A 483 14.95 17.14 12.55
N ALA A 484 14.17 16.06 12.53
CA ALA A 484 12.74 16.12 12.81
C ALA A 484 12.41 16.67 14.21
N VAL A 485 13.28 16.42 15.20
CA VAL A 485 13.15 16.98 16.54
C VAL A 485 13.54 18.47 16.58
N LEU A 486 14.60 18.86 15.86
CA LEU A 486 15.05 20.25 15.78
C LEU A 486 14.07 21.15 15.00
N ASP A 487 13.45 20.61 13.97
CA ASP A 487 12.54 21.28 13.03
C ASP A 487 11.07 21.24 13.46
N ARG A 488 10.80 20.79 14.70
CA ARG A 488 9.45 20.56 15.27
C ARG A 488 8.50 21.76 15.28
N ASN A 489 9.01 22.97 15.02
CA ASN A 489 8.19 24.18 14.96
C ASN A 489 7.48 24.34 13.61
N ASP A 490 7.86 23.56 12.59
CA ASP A 490 7.14 23.51 11.33
C ASP A 490 5.95 22.53 11.47
N SER A 491 4.73 23.05 11.31
CA SER A 491 3.50 22.27 11.46
C SER A 491 3.13 21.47 10.20
N ARG A 492 3.83 21.67 9.08
CA ARG A 492 3.52 21.01 7.81
C ARG A 492 3.79 19.51 7.89
N ARG A 493 2.97 18.74 7.17
CA ARG A 493 3.17 17.30 7.01
C ARG A 493 4.47 17.07 6.24
N THR A 494 5.50 16.61 6.96
CA THR A 494 6.86 16.49 6.46
C THR A 494 7.31 15.04 6.49
N ILE A 495 7.89 14.55 5.39
CA ILE A 495 8.55 13.25 5.34
C ILE A 495 10.06 13.42 5.47
N TYR A 496 10.67 12.66 6.38
CA TYR A 496 12.11 12.65 6.60
C TYR A 496 12.68 11.37 5.99
N ILE A 497 13.67 11.51 5.11
CA ILE A 497 14.21 10.41 4.29
C ILE A 497 15.72 10.35 4.46
N SER A 498 16.23 9.20 4.91
CA SER A 498 17.65 8.89 4.95
C SER A 498 18.16 8.38 3.61
N THR A 499 19.24 8.98 3.11
CA THR A 499 19.96 8.51 1.92
C THR A 499 21.14 7.60 2.25
N ASP A 500 21.51 7.45 3.53
CA ASP A 500 22.64 6.62 3.99
C ASP A 500 23.94 7.03 3.29
N GLY A 501 24.21 8.33 3.35
CA GLY A 501 25.25 9.03 2.62
C GLY A 501 25.05 8.94 1.11
N ALA A 502 25.82 8.08 0.44
CA ALA A 502 25.87 7.95 -1.02
C ALA A 502 24.66 7.27 -1.71
N GLY A 503 23.50 7.14 -1.04
CA GLY A 503 22.31 6.51 -1.62
C GLY A 503 21.67 7.36 -2.72
N GLN A 504 20.84 6.70 -3.54
CA GLN A 504 20.15 7.35 -4.65
C GLN A 504 19.03 8.26 -4.12
N VAL A 505 18.81 9.41 -4.74
CA VAL A 505 17.72 10.32 -4.39
C VAL A 505 16.41 9.80 -4.99
N PRO A 506 15.28 9.77 -4.24
CA PRO A 506 14.00 9.28 -4.76
C PRO A 506 13.32 10.33 -5.67
N HIS A 507 13.89 10.58 -6.85
CA HIS A 507 13.47 11.67 -7.74
C HIS A 507 11.98 11.69 -8.07
N GLU A 508 11.40 10.52 -8.40
CA GLU A 508 10.01 10.43 -8.80
C GLU A 508 9.06 10.83 -7.64
N PHE A 509 9.37 10.37 -6.43
CA PHE A 509 8.63 10.75 -5.22
C PHE A 509 8.75 12.25 -4.94
N LEU A 510 9.96 12.80 -5.06
CA LEU A 510 10.24 14.21 -4.77
C LEU A 510 9.67 15.21 -5.77
N ARG A 511 9.06 14.76 -6.88
CA ARG A 511 8.30 15.65 -7.78
C ARG A 511 7.00 16.16 -7.17
N GLN A 512 6.42 15.45 -6.20
CA GLN A 512 5.14 15.82 -5.58
C GLN A 512 5.28 16.89 -4.50
N PRO A 513 6.12 16.72 -3.45
CA PRO A 513 6.32 17.78 -2.47
C PRO A 513 7.03 18.94 -3.16
N LYS A 514 6.42 20.14 -3.10
CA LYS A 514 6.99 21.35 -3.72
C LYS A 514 8.14 21.93 -2.89
N ASP A 515 8.22 21.58 -1.61
CA ASP A 515 9.29 22.00 -0.70
C ASP A 515 10.17 20.79 -0.36
N VAL A 516 11.39 20.78 -0.91
CA VAL A 516 12.39 19.75 -0.64
C VAL A 516 13.56 20.40 0.05
N VAL A 517 13.93 19.88 1.22
CA VAL A 517 15.08 20.34 1.98
C VAL A 517 16.18 19.29 1.92
N VAL A 518 17.38 19.71 1.52
CA VAL A 518 18.60 18.89 1.61
C VAL A 518 19.32 19.30 2.89
N ALA A 519 19.21 18.47 3.92
CA ALA A 519 19.76 18.66 5.25
C ALA A 519 20.86 17.61 5.49
N VAL A 520 21.97 17.74 4.76
CA VAL A 520 23.13 16.85 4.89
C VAL A 520 24.17 17.44 5.85
N ASP A 521 25.20 16.67 6.16
CA ASP A 521 26.19 17.02 7.18
C ASP A 521 27.04 18.22 6.71
N ASN A 522 27.65 18.91 7.67
CA ASN A 522 28.47 20.09 7.43
C ASN A 522 29.96 19.77 7.40
N ASP A 523 30.32 18.71 6.66
CA ASP A 523 31.70 18.29 6.40
C ASP A 523 31.99 18.23 4.89
N GLU A 524 33.23 17.93 4.50
CA GLU A 524 33.61 17.89 3.08
C GLU A 524 32.80 16.85 2.26
N PRO A 525 32.63 15.58 2.71
CA PRO A 525 31.75 14.61 2.04
C PRO A 525 30.28 15.07 1.92
N GLY A 526 29.70 15.62 2.98
CA GLY A 526 28.33 16.13 3.01
C GLY A 526 28.15 17.34 2.09
N ASN A 527 29.16 18.20 1.97
CA ASN A 527 29.17 19.31 1.00
C ASN A 527 29.12 18.81 -0.45
N LEU A 528 29.93 17.81 -0.80
CA LEU A 528 29.92 17.20 -2.14
C LEU A 528 28.57 16.52 -2.43
N MET A 529 28.01 15.86 -1.42
CA MET A 529 26.70 15.23 -1.51
C MET A 529 25.58 16.24 -1.72
N ALA A 530 25.60 17.37 -0.98
CA ALA A 530 24.66 18.46 -1.17
C ALA A 530 24.71 18.97 -2.61
N GLN A 531 25.90 19.22 -3.16
CA GLN A 531 26.06 19.67 -4.54
C GLN A 531 25.45 18.67 -5.53
N LYS A 532 25.70 17.38 -5.34
CA LYS A 532 25.12 16.32 -6.18
C LYS A 532 23.60 16.24 -6.06
N MET A 533 23.04 16.38 -4.87
CA MET A 533 21.59 16.34 -4.66
C MET A 533 20.90 17.58 -5.24
N LEU A 534 21.48 18.77 -5.03
CA LEU A 534 20.93 20.03 -5.52
C LEU A 534 20.99 20.13 -7.05
N SER A 535 22.03 19.60 -7.70
CA SER A 535 22.07 19.55 -9.17
C SER A 535 20.96 18.66 -9.77
N GLN A 536 20.50 17.67 -9.02
CA GLN A 536 19.39 16.80 -9.41
C GLN A 536 18.01 17.31 -8.94
N LEU A 537 17.99 18.26 -8.01
CA LEU A 537 16.79 18.82 -7.38
C LEU A 537 16.89 20.36 -7.35
N PRO A 538 16.69 21.04 -8.49
CA PRO A 538 17.00 22.48 -8.61
C PRO A 538 16.13 23.38 -7.72
N ASN A 539 14.97 22.90 -7.27
CA ASN A 539 14.07 23.64 -6.38
C ASN A 539 14.28 23.31 -4.89
N ALA A 540 15.27 22.47 -4.56
CA ALA A 540 15.52 22.09 -3.17
C ALA A 540 16.32 23.16 -2.43
N VAL A 541 15.98 23.36 -1.15
CA VAL A 541 16.67 24.29 -0.25
C VAL A 541 17.68 23.52 0.58
N ARG A 542 18.94 23.96 0.58
CA ARG A 542 19.95 23.40 1.48
C ARG A 542 19.78 23.96 2.89
N LYS A 543 19.79 23.09 3.90
CA LYS A 543 20.02 23.46 5.30
C LYS A 543 21.27 22.76 5.79
N THR A 544 22.07 23.45 6.61
CA THR A 544 23.29 22.90 7.19
C THR A 544 23.22 22.97 8.72
N PRO A 545 23.70 21.94 9.43
CA PRO A 545 23.80 22.01 10.88
C PRO A 545 24.89 23.01 11.30
N LYS A 546 24.77 23.54 12.51
CA LYS A 546 25.83 24.34 13.15
C LYS A 546 26.96 23.46 13.71
N ALA A 547 26.66 22.21 14.03
CA ALA A 547 27.63 21.18 14.39
C ALA A 547 28.06 20.38 13.15
N ASN A 548 28.83 19.30 13.32
CA ASN A 548 29.26 18.49 12.18
C ASN A 548 28.07 17.75 11.54
N ASP A 549 27.20 17.17 12.37
CA ASP A 549 25.97 16.49 11.94
C ASP A 549 24.73 16.98 12.74
N TRP A 550 23.54 16.60 12.29
CA TRP A 550 22.28 17.03 12.91
C TRP A 550 22.06 16.40 14.29
N ASN A 551 22.60 15.21 14.54
CA ASN A 551 22.51 14.60 15.85
C ASN A 551 23.38 15.31 16.89
N GLU A 552 24.58 15.72 16.51
CA GLU A 552 25.49 16.50 17.34
C GLU A 552 24.87 17.86 17.67
N GLU A 553 24.23 18.51 16.70
CA GLU A 553 23.48 19.76 16.97
C GLU A 553 22.35 19.54 17.99
N LEU A 554 21.59 18.46 17.86
CA LEU A 554 20.54 18.10 18.82
C LEU A 554 21.11 17.87 20.23
N VAL A 555 22.19 17.10 20.33
CA VAL A 555 22.87 16.82 21.60
C VAL A 555 23.37 18.11 22.25
N ASN A 556 24.01 18.98 21.47
CA ASN A 556 24.52 20.27 21.93
C ASN A 556 23.41 21.17 22.47
N ARG A 557 22.26 21.24 21.78
CA ARG A 557 21.10 22.02 22.21
C ARG A 557 20.55 21.57 23.57
N PHE A 558 20.42 20.25 23.78
CA PHE A 558 19.95 19.70 25.06
C PHE A 558 20.96 19.86 26.20
N ASN A 559 22.26 19.67 25.92
CA ASN A 559 23.32 19.87 26.91
C ASN A 559 23.43 21.35 27.33
N TRP A 560 23.20 22.29 26.41
CA TRP A 560 23.18 23.72 26.74
C TRP A 560 21.96 24.09 27.61
N SER A 561 20.76 23.60 27.27
CA SER A 561 19.55 23.83 28.09
C SER A 561 19.66 23.28 29.52
N SER A 562 20.34 22.15 29.73
CA SER A 562 20.55 21.60 31.08
C SER A 562 21.60 22.40 31.88
N LYS A 563 22.65 22.91 31.23
CA LYS A 563 23.62 23.84 31.85
C LYS A 563 22.98 25.18 32.23
N SER A 564 22.11 25.74 31.40
CA SER A 564 21.42 27.00 31.73
C SER A 564 20.38 26.83 32.85
N LEU A 565 19.65 25.71 32.88
CA LEU A 565 18.71 25.38 33.95
C LEU A 565 19.41 25.13 35.30
N SER A 566 20.57 24.45 35.29
CA SER A 566 21.35 24.26 36.52
C SER A 566 22.01 25.56 37.02
N GLN A 567 22.36 26.49 36.13
CA GLN A 567 22.84 27.82 36.50
C GLN A 567 21.72 28.74 37.00
N SER A 568 20.49 28.63 36.50
CA SER A 568 19.35 29.42 36.99
C SER A 568 18.86 28.94 38.36
N ILE A 569 18.86 27.63 38.62
CA ILE A 569 18.57 27.05 39.93
C ILE A 569 19.61 27.49 40.98
N LYS A 570 20.89 27.63 40.60
CA LYS A 570 21.94 28.15 41.48
C LYS A 570 21.86 29.67 41.76
N ARG A 571 21.03 30.42 41.03
CA ARG A 571 20.90 31.89 41.15
C ARG A 571 19.63 32.36 41.88
N GLN A 572 18.78 31.47 42.36
CA GLN A 572 17.68 31.87 43.26
C GLN A 572 18.20 32.02 44.70
N PRO A 573 18.05 33.20 45.35
CA PRO A 573 18.40 33.34 46.76
C PRO A 573 17.42 32.54 47.62
N GLN A 574 17.95 31.76 48.57
CA GLN A 574 17.15 31.17 49.65
C GLN A 574 16.49 32.31 50.44
N GLN A 575 15.18 32.49 50.30
CA GLN A 575 14.40 33.23 51.29
C GLN A 575 14.23 32.33 52.52
N GLU A 576 15.09 32.55 53.51
CA GLU A 576 14.92 32.04 54.87
C GLU A 576 13.57 32.48 55.43
N ARG A 577 12.72 31.50 55.75
CA ARG A 577 11.59 31.71 56.67
C ARG A 577 12.15 31.95 58.06
N LYS A 578 12.19 33.22 58.48
CA LYS A 578 12.33 33.56 59.91
C LYS A 578 11.03 33.18 60.64
N LEU A 579 11.13 32.14 61.46
CA LEU A 579 10.27 31.91 62.61
C LEU A 579 10.79 32.80 63.73
N ASP A 580 10.11 33.91 64.01
CA ASP A 580 10.24 34.60 65.30
C ASP A 580 8.95 34.34 66.08
N GLY A 581 9.08 33.46 67.09
CA GLY A 581 8.15 33.40 68.21
C GLY A 581 8.63 34.36 69.30
N GLY A 582 7.71 35.15 69.85
CA GLY A 582 7.96 36.02 70.99
C GLY A 582 6.69 36.72 71.47
N LEU A 583 6.16 36.22 72.58
CA LEU A 583 5.04 36.76 73.36
C LEU A 583 5.31 38.16 73.95
N SER A 584 4.25 38.98 74.03
CA SER A 584 3.71 39.73 75.20
C SER A 584 2.83 40.84 74.61
N LEU A 585 1.62 41.20 75.06
CA LEU A 585 0.84 41.03 76.29
C LEU A 585 -0.63 41.22 75.89
#